data_AF-A0AAD7A676-F1
#
_entry.id   AF-A0AAD7A676-F1
#
_cell.length_a   1.000
_cell.length_b   1.000
_cell.length_c   1.000
_cell.angle_alpha   90.00
_cell.angle_beta   90.00
_cell.angle_gamma   90.00
#
_symmetry.space_group_name_H-M   'P 1'
#
loop_
_entity.id
_entity.type
_entity.pdbx_description
1 polymer ?
#
loop_
_entity_poly.entity_id
_entity_poly.type
_entity_poly.pdbx_seq_one_letter_code
_entity_poly.pdbx_strand_id
1 'polypeptide(L)'
;LRLVGKTTLATIAAKALGWELLDTDTVFENQHRTSIADFVASRGWDAFRQIESDILHDLLQTNLTCKVIACGGGVVELERNRSLLQSFRSHGLVIHVLREKDAVLTYIRESTHFPPYYHETAKEAWDRR
;
A
#
# COMPACT_ATOMS: atom_id res chain seq x y z
N LEU A 1 4.21 5.24 3.15
CA LEU A 1 3.97 6.51 2.45
C LEU A 1 3.03 6.33 1.27
N ARG A 2 1.84 6.92 1.35
CA ARG A 2 1.10 7.28 0.13
C ARG A 2 1.88 8.40 -0.59
N LEU A 3 1.78 8.50 -1.92
CA LEU A 3 2.38 9.57 -2.76
C LEU A 3 3.89 9.53 -3.08
N VAL A 4 4.59 8.43 -2.82
CA VAL A 4 5.97 8.25 -3.34
C VAL A 4 6.00 7.78 -4.80
N GLY A 5 4.85 7.78 -5.50
CA GLY A 5 4.76 7.36 -6.90
C GLY A 5 4.70 5.85 -7.11
N LYS A 6 4.38 5.05 -6.08
CA LYS A 6 4.31 3.57 -6.18
C LYS A 6 3.33 3.11 -7.25
N THR A 7 2.12 3.66 -7.28
CA THR A 7 1.10 3.31 -8.30
C THR A 7 1.60 3.66 -9.70
N THR A 8 2.26 4.81 -9.87
CA THR A 8 2.85 5.22 -11.15
C THR A 8 3.97 4.27 -11.59
N LEU A 9 4.91 3.95 -10.70
CA LEU A 9 6.00 3.01 -10.99
C LEU A 9 5.49 1.61 -11.26
N ALA A 10 4.52 1.14 -10.49
CA ALA A 10 3.92 -0.18 -10.67
C ALA A 10 3.17 -0.27 -12.00
N THR A 11 2.48 0.80 -12.42
CA THR A 11 1.83 0.88 -13.74
C THR A 11 2.85 0.84 -14.88
N ILE A 12 3.95 1.60 -14.75
CA ILE A 12 5.03 1.59 -15.75
C ILE A 12 5.67 0.20 -15.84
N ALA A 13 5.99 -0.41 -14.69
CA ALA A 13 6.58 -1.74 -14.61
C ALA A 13 5.66 -2.82 -15.22
N ALA A 14 4.38 -2.81 -14.85
CA ALA A 14 3.40 -3.74 -15.38
C ALA A 14 3.28 -3.64 -16.91
N LYS A 15 3.20 -2.42 -17.46
CA LYS A 15 3.16 -2.19 -18.91
C LYS A 15 4.45 -2.64 -19.61
N ALA A 16 5.61 -2.31 -19.05
CA ALA A 16 6.90 -2.66 -19.65
C ALA A 16 7.15 -4.17 -19.66
N LEU A 17 6.67 -4.89 -18.63
CA LEU A 17 6.81 -6.33 -18.49
C LEU A 17 5.67 -7.12 -19.15
N GLY A 18 4.58 -6.46 -19.54
CA GLY A 18 3.35 -7.13 -20.01
C GLY A 18 2.65 -7.92 -18.90
N TRP A 19 2.82 -7.51 -17.65
CA TRP A 19 2.29 -8.18 -16.47
C TRP A 19 1.03 -7.48 -15.96
N GLU A 20 0.20 -8.21 -15.23
CA GLU A 20 -0.99 -7.63 -14.61
C GLU A 20 -0.62 -6.87 -13.34
N LEU A 21 -1.19 -5.68 -13.17
CA LEU A 21 -1.04 -4.85 -11.98
C LEU A 21 -2.16 -5.14 -10.99
N LEU A 22 -1.79 -5.53 -9.77
CA LEU A 22 -2.70 -5.72 -8.64
C LEU A 22 -2.39 -4.65 -7.59
N ASP A 23 -3.40 -3.86 -7.21
CA ASP A 23 -3.30 -2.89 -6.11
C ASP A 23 -4.05 -3.44 -4.89
N THR A 24 -3.38 -3.54 -3.75
CA THR A 24 -3.98 -4.06 -2.51
C THR A 24 -5.19 -3.25 -2.07
N ASP A 25 -5.18 -1.93 -2.27
CA ASP A 25 -6.29 -1.05 -1.89
C ASP A 25 -7.51 -1.33 -2.80
N THR A 26 -7.28 -1.50 -4.11
CA THR A 26 -8.34 -1.88 -5.07
C THR A 26 -8.89 -3.28 -4.81
N VAL A 27 -8.03 -4.24 -4.48
CA VAL A 27 -8.45 -5.61 -4.13
C VAL A 27 -9.35 -5.58 -2.89
N PHE A 28 -8.99 -4.79 -1.87
CA PHE A 28 -9.81 -4.58 -0.68
C PHE A 28 -11.19 -4.03 -1.04
N GLU A 29 -11.26 -2.94 -1.80
CA GLU A 29 -12.53 -2.29 -2.15
C GLU A 29 -13.43 -3.22 -2.97
N ASN A 30 -12.85 -4.01 -3.87
CA ASN A 30 -13.58 -5.01 -4.65
C ASN A 30 -14.12 -6.17 -3.79
N GLN A 31 -13.33 -6.67 -2.84
CA GLN A 31 -13.73 -7.77 -1.96
C GLN A 31 -14.81 -7.34 -0.95
N HIS A 32 -14.65 -6.15 -0.37
CA HIS A 32 -15.56 -5.66 0.67
C HIS A 32 -16.71 -4.80 0.15
N ARG A 33 -16.71 -4.45 -1.15
CA ARG A 33 -17.73 -3.61 -1.82
C ARG A 33 -17.96 -2.28 -1.09
N THR A 34 -16.91 -1.72 -0.51
CA THR A 34 -16.95 -0.48 0.25
C THR A 34 -15.63 0.25 0.08
N SER A 35 -15.65 1.57 0.16
CA SER A 35 -14.41 2.35 0.13
C SER A 35 -13.63 2.13 1.43
N ILE A 36 -12.30 2.27 1.37
CA ILE A 36 -11.47 2.19 2.58
C ILE A 36 -11.90 3.25 3.60
N ALA A 37 -12.32 4.43 3.15
CA ALA A 37 -12.77 5.51 4.03
C ALA A 37 -14.03 5.12 4.81
N ASP A 38 -15.04 4.58 4.13
CA ASP A 38 -16.29 4.15 4.77
C ASP A 38 -16.07 2.94 5.69
N PHE A 39 -15.19 2.02 5.28
CA PHE A 39 -14.82 0.88 6.10
C PHE A 39 -14.13 1.31 7.39
N VAL A 40 -13.13 2.19 7.31
CA VAL A 40 -12.42 2.70 8.48
C VAL A 40 -13.34 3.54 9.36
N ALA A 41 -14.25 4.34 8.78
CA ALA A 41 -15.23 5.11 9.54
C ALA A 41 -16.18 4.21 10.34
N SER A 42 -16.50 3.02 9.83
CA SER A 42 -17.43 2.08 10.48
C SER A 42 -16.76 1.08 11.41
N ARG A 43 -15.54 0.62 11.10
CA ARG A 43 -14.86 -0.49 11.81
C ARG A 43 -13.48 -0.13 12.38
N GLY A 44 -12.98 1.07 12.11
CA GLY A 44 -11.69 1.54 12.57
C GLY A 44 -10.50 1.05 11.73
N TRP A 45 -9.34 1.64 12.02
CA TRP A 45 -8.09 1.32 11.33
C TRP A 45 -7.56 -0.08 11.65
N ASP A 46 -7.72 -0.56 12.89
CA ASP A 46 -7.20 -1.86 13.30
C ASP A 46 -7.80 -3.01 12.49
N ALA A 47 -9.12 -2.95 12.25
CA ALA A 47 -9.82 -3.93 11.41
C ALA A 47 -9.34 -3.86 9.95
N PHE A 48 -9.17 -2.66 9.40
CA PHE A 48 -8.63 -2.48 8.06
C PHE A 48 -7.22 -3.06 7.93
N ARG A 49 -6.35 -2.81 8.92
CA ARG A 49 -4.96 -3.29 8.95
C ARG A 49 -4.84 -4.81 9.01
N GLN A 50 -5.74 -5.48 9.73
CA GLN A 50 -5.81 -6.95 9.75
C GLN A 50 -6.15 -7.49 8.37
N ILE A 51 -7.18 -6.93 7.73
CA ILE A 51 -7.61 -7.37 6.40
C ILE A 51 -6.56 -7.04 5.34
N GLU A 52 -5.93 -5.86 5.39
CA GLU A 52 -4.82 -5.47 4.50
C GLU A 52 -3.69 -6.51 4.55
N SER A 53 -3.41 -7.05 5.74
CA SER A 53 -2.40 -8.09 5.95
C SER A 53 -2.80 -9.44 5.36
N ASP A 54 -4.07 -9.83 5.51
CA ASP A 54 -4.58 -11.09 4.97
C ASP A 54 -4.66 -11.03 3.43
N ILE A 55 -5.10 -9.91 2.87
CA ILE A 55 -5.07 -9.66 1.41
C ILE A 55 -3.64 -9.74 0.89
N LEU A 56 -2.67 -9.12 1.58
CA LEU A 56 -1.27 -9.18 1.18
C LEU A 56 -0.76 -10.63 1.19
N HIS A 57 -1.05 -11.37 2.25
CA HIS A 57 -0.68 -12.78 2.35
C HIS A 57 -1.21 -13.59 1.17
N ASP A 58 -2.51 -13.46 0.88
CA ASP A 58 -3.16 -14.22 -0.19
C ASP A 58 -2.63 -13.85 -1.56
N LEU A 59 -2.40 -12.56 -1.81
CA LEU A 59 -1.79 -12.09 -3.06
C LEU A 59 -0.38 -12.66 -3.24
N LEU A 60 0.46 -12.62 -2.20
CA LEU A 60 1.82 -13.13 -2.27
C LEU A 60 1.88 -14.65 -2.45
N GLN A 61 0.85 -15.40 -2.04
CA GLN A 61 0.80 -16.86 -2.23
C GLN A 61 0.22 -17.26 -3.59
N THR A 62 -0.78 -16.55 -4.08
CA THR A 62 -1.53 -16.94 -5.30
C THR A 62 -0.97 -16.34 -6.58
N ASN A 63 -0.18 -15.26 -6.48
CA ASN A 63 0.29 -14.49 -7.63
C ASN A 63 1.82 -14.49 -7.74
N LEU A 64 2.41 -15.68 -7.87
CA LEU A 64 3.87 -15.88 -7.88
C LEU A 64 4.55 -15.51 -9.21
N THR A 65 3.82 -15.41 -10.31
CA THR A 65 4.41 -15.22 -11.65
C THR A 65 3.65 -14.19 -12.47
N CYS A 66 4.36 -13.37 -13.23
CA CYS A 66 3.80 -12.41 -14.20
C CYS A 66 2.80 -11.39 -13.62
N LYS A 67 3.04 -10.97 -12.36
CA LYS A 67 2.21 -9.99 -11.66
C LYS A 67 3.08 -8.90 -11.03
N VAL A 68 2.57 -7.68 -10.99
CA VAL A 68 3.13 -6.57 -10.23
C VAL A 68 2.15 -6.22 -9.11
N ILE A 69 2.56 -6.33 -7.86
CA ILE A 69 1.71 -6.05 -6.70
C ILE A 69 2.10 -4.68 -6.11
N ALA A 70 1.21 -3.70 -6.21
CA ALA A 70 1.33 -2.41 -5.56
C ALA A 70 0.71 -2.49 -4.16
N CYS A 71 1.53 -2.28 -3.14
CA CYS A 71 1.08 -2.31 -1.76
C CYS A 71 0.69 -0.92 -1.23
N GLY A 72 -0.29 -0.92 -0.32
CA GLY A 72 -0.75 0.23 0.44
C GLY A 72 0.35 0.98 1.18
N GLY A 73 0.11 2.27 1.47
CA GLY A 73 1.09 3.16 2.09
C GLY A 73 1.56 2.72 3.48
N GLY A 74 0.75 1.94 4.20
CA GLY A 74 1.03 1.48 5.56
C GLY A 74 1.33 0.00 5.67
N VAL A 75 1.52 -0.71 4.55
CA VAL A 75 1.73 -2.17 4.56
C VAL A 75 2.88 -2.58 5.49
N VAL A 76 3.95 -1.79 5.57
CA VAL A 76 5.13 -2.08 6.41
C VAL A 76 4.99 -1.62 7.87
N GLU A 77 3.85 -1.07 8.29
CA GLU A 77 3.64 -0.67 9.70
C GLU A 77 3.40 -1.87 10.61
N LEU A 78 2.91 -2.98 10.05
CA LEU A 78 2.70 -4.23 10.78
C LEU A 78 3.89 -5.17 10.61
N GLU A 79 4.37 -5.71 11.73
CA GLU A 79 5.48 -6.67 11.76
C GLU A 79 5.15 -7.96 10.97
N ARG A 80 3.89 -8.38 10.99
CA ARG A 80 3.38 -9.50 10.19
C ARG A 80 3.67 -9.29 8.70
N ASN A 81 3.37 -8.10 8.17
CA ASN A 81 3.55 -7.80 6.76
C ASN A 81 5.03 -7.71 6.37
N ARG A 82 5.88 -7.19 7.27
CA ARG A 82 7.33 -7.21 7.08
C ARG A 82 7.84 -8.64 6.96
N SER A 83 7.39 -9.52 7.84
CA SER A 83 7.76 -10.94 7.82
C SER A 83 7.30 -11.64 6.54
N LEU A 84 6.07 -11.34 6.07
CA LEU A 84 5.56 -11.87 4.80
C LEU A 84 6.40 -11.41 3.61
N LEU A 85 6.70 -10.11 3.53
CA LEU A 85 7.54 -9.55 2.47
C LEU A 85 8.96 -10.14 2.52
N GLN A 86 9.54 -10.32 3.70
CA GLN A 86 10.86 -10.95 3.85
C GLN A 86 10.86 -12.39 3.35
N SER A 87 9.86 -13.19 3.73
CA SER A 87 9.70 -14.56 3.25
C SER A 87 9.54 -14.61 1.72
N PHE A 88 8.73 -13.70 1.18
CA PHE A 88 8.49 -13.61 -0.27
C PHE A 88 9.74 -13.32 -1.09
N ARG A 89 10.79 -12.70 -0.51
CA ARG A 89 12.07 -12.44 -1.22
C ARG A 89 12.75 -13.70 -1.75
N SER A 90 12.43 -14.87 -1.21
CA SER A 90 12.93 -16.16 -1.73
C SER A 90 12.25 -16.61 -3.03
N HIS A 91 11.04 -16.08 -3.31
CA HIS A 91 10.21 -16.46 -4.46
C HIS A 91 10.02 -15.31 -5.47
N GLY A 92 10.22 -14.06 -5.06
CA GLY A 92 9.99 -12.88 -5.90
C GLY A 92 10.79 -11.67 -5.46
N LEU A 93 10.66 -10.58 -6.23
CA LEU A 93 11.37 -9.34 -5.99
C LEU A 93 10.51 -8.38 -5.15
N VAL A 94 11.09 -7.83 -4.09
CA VAL A 94 10.45 -6.78 -3.27
C VAL A 94 11.19 -5.47 -3.48
N ILE A 95 10.51 -4.50 -4.10
CA ILE A 95 11.08 -3.18 -4.42
C ILE A 95 10.59 -2.15 -3.41
N HIS A 96 11.51 -1.56 -2.65
CA HIS A 96 11.20 -0.43 -1.77
C HIS A 96 11.43 0.89 -2.52
N VAL A 97 10.34 1.59 -2.83
CA VAL A 97 10.41 2.93 -3.43
C VAL A 97 10.59 3.97 -2.33
N LEU A 98 11.79 4.54 -2.27
CA LEU A 98 12.14 5.62 -1.35
C LEU A 98 12.04 6.97 -2.08
N ARG A 99 11.53 7.98 -1.36
CA ARG A 99 11.50 9.36 -1.81
C ARG A 99 11.89 10.25 -0.65
N GLU A 100 12.59 11.34 -0.95
CA GLU A 100 13.10 12.25 0.06
C GLU A 100 11.96 12.92 0.84
N LYS A 101 12.11 13.01 2.16
CA LYS A 101 11.08 13.41 3.11
C LYS A 101 10.46 14.77 2.78
N ASP A 102 11.31 15.75 2.48
CA ASP A 102 10.87 17.12 2.23
C ASP A 102 10.08 17.23 0.93
N ALA A 103 10.45 16.48 -0.10
CA ALA A 103 9.70 16.41 -1.35
C ALA A 103 8.30 15.80 -1.16
N VAL A 104 8.16 14.80 -0.28
CA VAL A 104 6.84 14.20 0.02
C VAL A 104 5.98 15.16 0.85
N LEU A 105 6.56 15.83 1.85
CA LEU A 105 5.84 16.78 2.71
C LEU A 105 5.38 18.02 1.94
N THR A 106 6.21 18.57 1.05
CA THR A 106 5.84 19.68 0.17
C THR A 106 4.69 19.28 -0.74
N TYR A 107 4.75 18.09 -1.36
CA TYR A 107 3.67 17.59 -2.23
C TYR A 107 2.34 17.38 -1.47
N ILE A 108 2.38 16.90 -0.23
CA ILE A 108 1.18 16.76 0.61
C ILE A 108 0.58 18.13 0.94
N ARG A 109 1.41 19.12 1.27
CA ARG A 109 0.98 20.48 1.62
C ARG A 109 0.36 21.25 0.44
N GLU A 110 0.84 21.00 -0.77
CA GLU A 110 0.40 21.69 -1.98
C GLU A 110 -0.80 21.01 -2.67
N SER A 111 -1.12 19.76 -2.30
CA SER A 111 -2.23 19.00 -2.89
C SER A 111 -3.56 19.35 -2.23
N THR A 112 -4.47 19.94 -3.00
CA THR A 112 -5.88 20.18 -2.64
C THR A 112 -6.77 18.93 -2.71
N HIS A 113 -6.25 17.79 -3.19
CA HIS A 113 -7.00 16.55 -3.41
C HIS A 113 -7.04 15.60 -2.20
N PHE A 114 -6.58 16.02 -1.01
CA PHE A 114 -6.66 15.19 0.19
C PHE A 114 -7.92 15.50 1.01
N PRO A 115 -8.93 14.60 1.04
CA PRO A 115 -10.00 14.72 2.02
C PRO A 115 -9.43 14.55 3.45
N PRO A 116 -10.08 15.15 4.47
CA PRO A 116 -9.57 15.35 5.84
C PRO A 116 -9.52 14.07 6.70
N TYR A 117 -9.30 12.90 6.12
CA TYR A 117 -9.31 11.63 6.82
C TYR A 117 -7.96 11.30 7.47
N TYR A 118 -7.47 12.20 8.32
CA TYR A 118 -6.33 11.92 9.18
C TYR A 118 -6.47 12.74 10.47
N HIS A 119 -6.84 12.09 11.56
CA HIS A 119 -6.54 12.60 12.91
C HIS A 119 -5.06 12.41 13.28
N GLU A 120 -4.24 11.92 12.35
CA GLU A 120 -2.82 11.63 12.57
C GLU A 120 -1.98 12.38 11.54
N THR A 121 -1.07 13.21 12.00
CA THR A 121 -0.23 14.04 11.12
C THR A 121 0.67 13.16 10.26
N ALA A 122 0.93 13.57 9.02
CA ALA A 122 1.86 12.87 8.11
C ALA A 122 3.26 12.63 8.71
N LYS A 123 3.60 13.36 9.78
CA LYS A 123 4.82 13.21 10.59
C LYS A 123 4.76 11.98 11.50
N GLU A 124 3.65 11.77 12.21
CA GLU A 124 3.46 10.63 13.13
C GLU A 124 3.45 9.29 12.38
N ALA A 125 2.86 9.25 11.19
CA ALA A 125 2.90 8.07 10.32
C ALA A 125 4.32 7.76 9.75
N TRP A 126 5.20 8.76 9.69
CA TRP A 126 6.59 8.58 9.25
C TRP A 126 7.47 8.04 10.39
N ASP A 127 7.33 8.58 11.60
CA ASP A 127 8.20 8.26 12.74
C ASP A 127 7.98 6.83 13.30
N ARG A 128 6.91 6.13 12.88
CA ARG A 128 6.63 4.72 13.25
C ARG A 128 7.29 3.68 12.32
N ARG A 129 7.98 4.11 11.26
CA ARG A 129 8.63 3.22 10.28
C ARG A 129 10.07 2.91 10.60
#